data_AF-A0AB39SK85-F1
#
_entry.id   AF-A0AB39SK85-F1
#
_cell.length_a   1.000
_cell.length_b   1.000
_cell.length_c   1.000
_cell.angle_alpha   90.00
_cell.angle_beta   90.00
_cell.angle_gamma   90.00
#
_symmetry.space_group_name_H-M   'P 1'
#
loop_
_entity.id
_entity.type
_entity.pdbx_description
1 polymer ?
#
loop_
_entity_poly.entity_id
_entity_poly.type
_entity_poly.pdbx_seq_one_letter_code
_entity_poly.pdbx_strand_id
1 'polypeptide(L)' 'MIRFWGGIPGWGGYSVGEAESPAVLPVVTVLVGTIAEQVQTLIAKGASLVEPHDCMHALMTDPEGNRFMVALDPDHEA' A
#
# COMPACT_ATOMS: atom_id res chain seq x y z
N MET A 1 4.97 10.71 -5.73
CA MET A 1 6.14 10.86 -6.61
C MET A 1 7.38 10.61 -5.78
N ILE A 2 7.97 9.41 -5.84
CA ILE A 2 9.18 9.13 -5.06
C ILE A 2 10.38 9.44 -5.95
N ARG A 3 11.06 10.54 -5.64
CA ARG A 3 12.35 10.90 -6.24
C ARG A 3 13.45 10.56 -5.23
N PHE A 4 14.32 9.63 -5.58
CA PHE A 4 15.52 9.36 -4.81
C PHE A 4 16.54 10.47 -5.06
N TRP A 5 16.77 11.33 -4.07
CA TRP A 5 17.86 12.30 -4.08
C TRP A 5 18.99 11.76 -3.21
N GLY A 6 19.90 11.01 -3.84
CA GLY A 6 21.23 10.73 -3.28
C GLY A 6 22.25 11.54 -4.07
N GLY A 7 22.64 12.71 -3.58
CA GLY A 7 23.69 13.52 -4.19
C GLY A 7 25.08 13.01 -3.76
N ILE A 8 25.86 12.47 -4.68
CA ILE A 8 27.30 12.29 -4.49
C ILE A 8 27.97 13.58 -4.98
N PRO A 9 28.77 14.28 -4.16
CA PRO A 9 29.41 15.52 -4.58
C PRO A 9 30.53 15.19 -5.58
N GLY A 10 30.41 15.72 -6.80
CA GLY A 10 31.54 15.88 -7.73
C GLY A 10 31.46 15.17 -9.07
N TRP A 11 30.52 14.26 -9.31
CA TRP A 11 30.38 13.59 -10.62
C TRP A 11 28.91 13.52 -11.02
N GLY A 12 28.61 14.00 -12.23
CA GLY A 12 27.25 14.20 -12.75
C GLY A 12 26.36 12.97 -12.53
N GLY A 13 25.13 13.24 -12.08
CA GLY A 13 24.14 12.21 -11.78
C GLY A 13 23.90 11.31 -12.99
N TYR A 14 24.02 10.00 -12.78
CA TYR A 14 23.61 8.99 -13.75
C TYR A 14 22.21 8.51 -13.41
N SER A 15 21.33 8.45 -14.41
CA SER A 15 20.03 7.81 -14.31
C SER A 15 20.23 6.30 -14.41
N VAL A 16 19.92 5.56 -13.33
CA VAL A 16 19.80 4.10 -13.40
C VAL A 16 18.47 3.78 -14.09
N GLY A 17 18.55 2.94 -15.12
CA GLY A 17 17.43 2.52 -15.96
C GLY A 17 16.29 1.87 -15.19
N GLU A 18 15.14 1.91 -15.86
CA GLU A 18 13.80 1.48 -15.48
C GLU A 18 13.75 0.09 -14.85
N ALA A 19 12.99 -0.05 -13.75
CA ALA A 19 12.74 -1.34 -13.14
C ALA A 19 11.69 -2.13 -13.95
N GLU A 20 12.04 -3.34 -14.41
CA GLU A 20 11.19 -4.24 -15.20
C GLU A 20 10.10 -4.97 -14.38
N SER A 21 9.78 -4.54 -13.16
CA SER A 21 8.62 -5.05 -12.42
C SER A 21 8.11 -3.96 -11.48
N PRO A 22 6.82 -3.61 -11.51
CA PRO A 22 6.27 -2.65 -10.55
C PRO A 22 6.48 -3.23 -9.15
N ALA A 23 6.85 -2.39 -8.18
CA ALA A 23 6.76 -2.78 -6.78
C ALA A 23 5.30 -3.17 -6.51
N VAL A 24 4.99 -4.47 -6.57
CA VAL A 24 3.63 -4.97 -6.42
C VAL A 24 3.25 -4.79 -4.96
N LEU A 25 2.30 -3.91 -4.71
CA LEU A 25 1.76 -3.71 -3.39
C LEU A 25 0.95 -4.96 -3.00
N PRO A 26 1.24 -5.61 -1.87
CA PRO A 26 0.43 -6.73 -1.38
C PRO A 26 -1.02 -6.30 -1.20
N VAL A 27 -1.97 -7.16 -1.62
CA VAL A 27 -3.41 -6.91 -1.50
C VAL A 27 -4.03 -7.94 -0.56
N VAL A 28 -4.77 -7.44 0.43
CA VAL A 28 -5.61 -8.20 1.34
C VAL A 28 -7.05 -8.07 0.86
N THR A 29 -7.58 -9.17 0.33
CA THR A 29 -8.96 -9.20 -0.18
C THR A 29 -9.95 -9.42 0.97
N VAL A 30 -10.97 -8.58 1.05
CA VAL A 30 -12.10 -8.71 1.98
C VAL A 30 -13.14 -9.61 1.33
N LEU A 31 -13.28 -10.82 1.87
CA LEU A 31 -14.25 -11.81 1.40
C LEU A 31 -15.61 -11.69 2.11
N VAL A 32 -15.68 -11.09 3.30
CA VAL A 32 -16.94 -10.93 4.05
C VAL A 32 -16.88 -9.63 4.84
N GLY A 33 -17.98 -8.88 4.84
CA GLY A 33 -18.10 -7.61 5.55
C GLY A 33 -17.64 -6.43 4.71
N THR A 34 -17.32 -5.32 5.37
CA THR A 34 -16.95 -4.06 4.72
C THR A 34 -15.47 -3.73 4.89
N ILE A 35 -14.96 -2.86 4.00
CA ILE A 35 -13.61 -2.29 4.14
C ILE A 35 -13.43 -1.61 5.49
N ALA A 36 -14.42 -0.88 5.97
CA ALA A 36 -14.35 -0.18 7.25
C ALA A 36 -14.15 -1.16 8.43
N GLU A 37 -14.87 -2.29 8.45
CA GLU A 37 -14.72 -3.31 9.49
C GLU A 37 -13.35 -3.98 9.45
N GLN A 38 -12.86 -4.27 8.24
CA GLN A 38 -11.54 -4.86 8.07
C GLN A 38 -10.43 -3.89 8.50
N VAL A 39 -10.54 -2.61 8.12
CA VAL A 39 -9.60 -1.55 8.52
C VAL A 39 -9.55 -1.42 10.03
N GLN A 40 -10.71 -1.36 10.71
CA GLN A 40 -10.74 -1.29 12.18
C GLN A 40 -10.10 -2.52 12.83
N THR A 41 -10.35 -3.71 12.29
CA THR A 41 -9.74 -4.95 12.77
C THR A 41 -8.21 -4.93 12.63
N LEU A 42 -7.70 -4.42 11.51
CA LEU A 42 -6.26 -4.31 11.26
C LEU A 42 -5.61 -3.24 12.13
N ILE A 43 -6.29 -2.11 12.36
CA ILE A 43 -5.83 -1.07 13.30
C ILE A 43 -5.72 -1.64 14.72
N ALA A 44 -6.70 -2.43 15.16
CA ALA A 44 -6.64 -3.12 16.46
C ALA A 44 -5.46 -4.11 16.56
N LYS A 45 -4.90 -4.55 15.44
CA LYS A 45 -3.70 -5.40 15.34
C LYS A 45 -2.40 -4.62 15.14
N GLY A 46 -2.46 -3.29 15.17
CA GLY A 46 -1.29 -2.42 15.06
C GLY A 46 -1.00 -1.91 13.65
N ALA A 47 -1.86 -2.18 12.66
CA ALA A 47 -1.75 -1.53 11.36
C ALA A 47 -2.13 -0.04 11.45
N SER A 48 -1.67 0.76 10.51
CA SER A 48 -2.01 2.18 10.42
C SER A 48 -2.59 2.51 9.04
N LEU A 49 -3.59 3.41 9.02
CA LEU A 49 -4.17 3.90 7.78
C LEU A 49 -3.26 4.96 7.17
N VAL A 50 -2.95 4.84 5.88
CA VAL A 50 -2.05 5.77 5.16
C VAL A 50 -2.83 6.95 4.58
N GLU A 51 -4.02 6.69 4.05
CA GLU A 51 -4.91 7.67 3.40
C GLU A 51 -6.37 7.37 3.76
N PRO A 52 -7.29 8.35 3.72
CA PRO A 52 -8.72 8.08 3.87
C PRO A 52 -9.17 6.98 2.92
N HIS A 53 -9.82 5.95 3.44
CA HIS A 53 -10.32 4.83 2.65
C HIS A 53 -11.71 5.14 2.08
N ASP A 54 -12.07 4.45 1.00
CA ASP A 54 -13.43 4.44 0.46
C ASP A 54 -14.14 3.12 0.82
N CYS A 55 -15.26 2.82 0.17
CA CYS A 55 -16.01 1.58 0.40
C CYS A 55 -15.41 0.35 -0.29
N MET A 56 -14.45 0.53 -1.20
CA MET A 56 -13.85 -0.51 -2.04
C MET A 56 -12.41 -0.80 -1.67
N HIS A 57 -11.63 0.20 -1.23
CA HIS A 57 -10.20 0.06 -0.97
C HIS A 57 -9.73 0.90 0.23
N ALA A 58 -8.70 0.40 0.92
CA ALA A 58 -7.95 1.12 1.93
C ALA A 58 -6.44 0.88 1.77
N LEU A 59 -5.64 1.93 1.91
CA LEU A 59 -4.17 1.81 1.91
C LEU A 59 -3.66 1.85 3.34
N MET A 60 -2.91 0.83 3.75
CA MET A 60 -2.46 0.65 5.13
C MET A 60 -0.95 0.34 5.20
N THR A 61 -0.38 0.51 6.39
CA THR A 61 0.94 0.00 6.76
C THR A 61 0.83 -0.99 7.91
N ASP A 62 1.65 -2.03 7.89
CA ASP A 62 1.81 -2.93 9.02
C ASP A 62 2.66 -2.27 10.14
N PRO A 63 2.84 -2.92 11.30
CA PRO A 63 3.68 -2.39 12.38
C PRO A 63 5.16 -2.19 12.02
N GLU A 64 5.65 -2.85 10.96
CA GLU A 64 7.02 -2.70 10.45
C GLU A 64 7.14 -1.57 9.43
N GLY A 65 6.02 -0.97 9.02
CA GLY A 65 5.95 0.12 8.05
C GLY A 65 5.80 -0.34 6.60
N ASN A 66 5.60 -1.63 6.34
CA ASN A 66 5.37 -2.14 4.99
C ASN A 66 3.96 -1.77 4.54
N ARG A 67 3.84 -1.25 3.32
CA ARG A 67 2.56 -0.85 2.75
C ARG A 67 1.83 -2.05 2.17
N PHE A 68 0.51 -2.08 2.35
CA PHE A 68 -0.38 -3.03 1.70
C PHE A 68 -1.75 -2.39 1.45
N MET A 69 -2.50 -2.93 0.49
CA MET A 69 -3.86 -2.50 0.16
C MET A 69 -4.85 -3.51 0.73
N VAL A 70 -5.95 -3.01 1.28
CA VAL A 70 -7.15 -3.81 1.56
C VAL A 70 -8.15 -3.49 0.46
N ALA A 71 -8.69 -4.51 -0.19
CA ALA A 71 -9.61 -4.36 -1.32
C ALA A 71 -10.83 -5.27 -1.14
N LEU A 72 -12.02 -4.80 -1.50
CA LEU A 72 -13.20 -5.65 -1.55
C LEU A 72 -13.08 -6.56 -2.77
N ASP A 73 -13.43 -7.83 -2.64
CA ASP A 73 -13.50 -8.73 -3.79
C ASP A 73 -14.65 -8.29 -4.72
N PRO A 74 -14.37 -7.87 -5.97
CA PRO A 74 -15.42 -7.49 -6.91
C PRO A 74 -16.29 -8.68 -7.34
N ASP A 75 -15.79 -9.91 -7.22
CA ASP A 75 -16.50 -11.14 -7.62
C ASP A 75 -17.25 -11.78 -6.44
N HIS A 76 -17.20 -11.19 -5.24
CA HIS A 76 -18.01 -11.64 -4.11
C HIS A 76 -19.45 -11.13 -4.25
N GLU A 77 -20.27 -11.89 -4.99
CA GLU A 77 -21.72 -11.71 -5.00
C GLU A 77 -22.28 -11.88 -3.58
N ALA A 78 -23.01 -10.87 -3.12
CA ALA A 78 -23.70 -10.83 -1.82
C ALA A 78 -24.96 -11.70 -1.78
#